data_AF-A0A8J4YW07-F1
#
_entry.id   AF-A0A8J4YW07-F1
#
_cell.length_a   1.000
_cell.length_b   1.000
_cell.length_c   1.000
_cell.angle_alpha   90.00
_cell.angle_beta   90.00
_cell.angle_gamma   90.00
#
_symmetry.space_group_name_H-M   'P 1'
#
loop_
_entity.id
_entity.type
_entity.pdbx_description
1 polymer ?
#
loop_
_entity_poly.entity_id
_entity_poly.type
_entity_poly.pdbx_seq_one_letter_code
_entity_poly.pdbx_strand_id
1 'polypeptide(L)' 'MEYACLGWGGAANKHMALLEKVQDRVMRLIRDSGAGQEPRLHSLQHRRDVAGLTVMYKLHQQRVLHLKTLQQPLRRA' A
#
# COMPACT_ATOMS: atom_id res chain seq x y z
N MET A 1 -2.36 0.06 13.46
CA MET A 1 -2.50 0.34 12.01
C MET A 1 -1.32 -0.21 11.18
N GLU A 2 -0.59 -1.24 11.63
CA GLU A 2 0.67 -1.66 10.98
C GLU A 2 0.53 -2.22 9.55
N TYR A 3 -0.70 -2.50 9.11
CA TYR A 3 -1.03 -3.09 7.82
C TYR A 3 -2.14 -2.31 7.08
N ALA A 4 -2.40 -1.05 7.45
CA ALA A 4 -3.48 -0.27 6.85
C ALA A 4 -3.35 -0.14 5.31
N CYS A 5 -2.12 -0.14 4.79
CA CYS A 5 -1.81 -0.17 3.36
C CYS A 5 -2.16 -1.50 2.66
N LEU A 6 -2.41 -2.60 3.39
CA LEU A 6 -2.86 -3.86 2.80
C LEU A 6 -4.34 -3.88 2.42
N GLY A 7 -5.16 -3.00 3.01
CA GLY A 7 -6.61 -2.97 2.73
C GLY A 7 -6.93 -2.72 1.26
N TRP A 8 -6.09 -1.95 0.56
CA TRP A 8 -6.18 -1.71 -0.88
C TRP A 8 -4.98 -2.29 -1.65
N GLY A 9 -3.89 -2.68 -0.97
CA GLY A 9 -2.72 -3.30 -1.62
C GLY A 9 -3.03 -4.65 -2.30
N GLY A 10 -4.13 -5.31 -1.93
CA GLY A 10 -4.66 -6.50 -2.60
C GLY A 10 -5.60 -6.22 -3.79
N ALA A 11 -5.92 -4.95 -4.08
CA ALA A 11 -6.84 -4.61 -5.16
C ALA A 11 -6.29 -5.02 -6.53
N ALA A 12 -7.18 -5.43 -7.44
CA ALA A 12 -6.80 -5.71 -8.82
C ALA A 12 -6.34 -4.42 -9.53
N ASN A 13 -5.39 -4.53 -10.45
CA ASN A 13 -4.82 -3.37 -11.17
C ASN A 13 -5.89 -2.53 -11.88
N LYS A 14 -6.98 -3.16 -12.34
CA LYS A 14 -8.15 -2.46 -12.92
C LYS A 14 -8.80 -1.45 -11.98
N HIS A 15 -8.75 -1.67 -10.66
CA HIS A 15 -9.31 -0.78 -9.65
C HIS A 15 -8.30 0.26 -9.14
N MET A 16 -7.00 0.04 -9.34
CA MET A 16 -5.94 0.98 -8.93
C MET A 16 -6.09 2.33 -9.63
N ALA A 17 -6.37 2.33 -10.94
CA ALA A 17 -6.57 3.56 -11.70
C ALA A 17 -7.76 4.40 -11.18
N LEU A 18 -8.81 3.75 -10.67
CA LEU A 18 -9.95 4.46 -10.06
C LEU A 18 -9.57 5.05 -8.70
N LEU A 19 -8.82 4.30 -7.89
CA LEU A 19 -8.34 4.77 -6.59
C LEU A 19 -7.35 5.93 -6.76
N GLU A 20 -6.51 5.92 -7.80
CA GLU A 20 -5.60 7.04 -8.11
C GLU A 20 -6.39 8.29 -8.47
N LYS A 21 -7.45 8.18 -9.29
CA LYS A 21 -8.34 9.32 -9.58
C LYS A 21 -8.99 9.90 -8.33
N VAL A 22 -9.36 9.05 -7.37
CA VAL A 22 -9.90 9.51 -6.08
C VAL A 22 -8.82 10.24 -5.28
N GLN A 23 -7.60 9.70 -5.22
CA GLN A 23 -6.47 10.37 -4.58
C GLN A 23 -6.20 11.74 -5.22
N ASP A 24 -6.14 11.83 -6.54
CA ASP A 24 -5.91 13.09 -7.26
C ASP A 24 -7.01 14.12 -7.00
N ARG A 25 -8.25 13.67 -6.88
CA ARG A 25 -9.37 14.55 -6.51
C ARG A 25 -9.22 15.09 -5.09
N VAL A 26 -8.82 14.24 -4.14
CA VAL A 26 -8.57 14.66 -2.75
C VAL A 26 -7.37 15.61 -2.66
N MET A 27 -6.29 15.33 -3.37
CA MET A 27 -5.11 16.20 -3.41
C MET A 27 -5.47 17.60 -3.96
N ARG A 28 -6.30 17.66 -5.01
CA ARG A 28 -6.82 18.95 -5.51
C ARG A 28 -7.67 19.67 -4.47
N LEU A 29 -8.61 18.97 -3.83
CA LEU A 29 -9.43 19.56 -2.76
C LEU A 29 -8.59 20.13 -1.60
N ILE A 30 -7.53 19.44 -1.20
CA ILE A 30 -6.60 19.91 -0.14
C ILE A 30 -5.80 21.12 -0.60
N ARG A 31 -5.34 21.12 -1.85
CA ARG A 31 -4.64 22.27 -2.44
C ARG A 31 -5.57 23.48 -2.51
N ASP A 32 -6.80 23.28 -2.96
CA ASP A 32 -7.81 24.32 -3.11
C ASP A 32 -8.33 24.84 -1.76
N SER A 33 -8.27 24.03 -0.69
CA SER A 33 -8.67 24.46 0.66
C SER A 33 -7.65 25.38 1.34
N GLY A 34 -6.58 25.80 0.66
CA GLY A 34 -5.63 26.78 1.17
C GLY A 34 -4.78 26.28 2.35
N ALA A 35 -4.68 24.97 2.55
CA ALA A 35 -4.02 24.36 3.72
C ALA A 35 -2.50 24.58 3.77
N GLY A 36 -1.90 25.31 2.82
CA GLY A 36 -0.47 25.65 2.77
C GLY A 36 0.50 24.47 2.60
N GLN A 37 0.02 23.24 2.80
CA GLN A 37 0.76 22.01 2.61
C GLN A 37 0.41 21.40 1.27
N GLU A 38 1.41 21.33 0.38
CA GLU A 38 1.38 20.42 -0.76
C GLU A 38 1.28 18.98 -0.23
N PRO A 39 0.18 18.25 -0.48
CA PRO A 39 0.09 16.85 -0.09
C PRO A 39 1.05 16.04 -0.97
N ARG A 40 2.28 15.84 -0.49
CA ARG A 40 3.26 14.92 -1.10
C ARG A 40 2.86 13.47 -0.82
N LEU A 41 1.76 13.03 -1.44
CA LEU A 41 1.38 11.62 -1.44
C LEU A 41 2.05 10.92 -2.60
N HIS A 42 2.82 9.87 -2.30
CA HIS A 42 3.32 8.97 -3.33
C HIS A 42 2.17 8.29 -4.09
N SER A 43 2.43 7.86 -5.32
CA SER A 43 1.45 7.09 -6.10
C SER A 43 0.96 5.86 -5.33
N LEU A 44 -0.27 5.43 -5.62
CA LEU A 44 -0.80 4.22 -4.97
C LEU A 44 0.05 3.00 -5.31
N GLN A 45 0.53 2.91 -6.55
CA GLN A 45 1.45 1.83 -6.93
C GLN A 45 2.71 1.82 -6.06
N HIS A 46 3.37 2.97 -5.87
CA HIS A 46 4.56 3.03 -5.01
C HIS A 46 4.25 2.60 -3.57
N ARG A 47 3.14 3.10 -3.01
CA ARG A 47 2.73 2.74 -1.65
C ARG A 47 2.35 1.25 -1.53
N ARG A 48 1.84 0.63 -2.60
CA ARG A 48 1.57 -0.81 -2.69
C ARG A 48 2.87 -1.61 -2.66
N ASP A 49 3.85 -1.20 -3.47
CA ASP A 49 5.14 -1.88 -3.57
C ASP A 49 5.87 -1.83 -2.23
N VAL A 50 5.91 -0.66 -1.58
CA VAL A 50 6.47 -0.50 -0.23
C VAL A 50 5.75 -1.37 0.79
N ALA A 51 4.41 -1.46 0.73
CA ALA A 51 3.64 -2.31 1.62
C ALA A 51 3.98 -3.80 1.43
N GLY A 52 4.07 -4.26 0.18
CA GLY A 52 4.48 -5.62 -0.15
C GLY A 52 5.89 -5.95 0.34
N LEU A 53 6.85 -5.06 0.09
CA LEU A 53 8.22 -5.20 0.57
C LEU A 53 8.30 -5.22 2.10
N THR A 54 7.51 -4.38 2.77
CA THR A 54 7.45 -4.35 4.24
C THR A 54 6.94 -5.67 4.79
N VAL A 55 5.89 -6.26 4.19
CA VAL A 55 5.38 -7.57 4.60
C VAL A 55 6.45 -8.65 4.38
N MET A 56 7.12 -8.67 3.23
CA MET A 56 8.20 -9.62 2.94
C MET A 56 9.35 -9.49 3.94
N TYR A 57 9.79 -8.25 4.22
CA TYR A 57 10.82 -7.98 5.21
C TYR A 57 10.42 -8.46 6.61
N LYS A 58 9.19 -8.16 7.05
CA LYS A 58 8.67 -8.60 8.34
C LYS A 58 8.59 -10.13 8.45
N LEU A 59 8.22 -10.80 7.36
CA LEU A 59 8.09 -12.25 7.30
C LEU A 59 9.46 -12.95 7.30
N HIS A 60 10.44 -12.44 6.55
CA HIS A 60 11.77 -13.06 6.45
C HIS A 60 12.74 -12.63 7.56
N GLN A 61 12.82 -11.34 7.86
CA GLN A 61 13.84 -10.79 8.75
C GLN A 61 13.34 -10.69 10.19
N GLN A 62 12.13 -10.16 10.40
CA GLN A 62 11.56 -9.99 11.75
C GLN A 62 10.80 -11.22 12.24
N ARG A 63 10.55 -12.21 11.38
CA ARG A 63 9.87 -13.49 11.69
C ARG A 63 8.57 -13.31 12.47
N VAL A 64 7.79 -12.30 12.07
CA VAL A 64 6.56 -11.91 12.76
C VAL A 64 5.54 -13.06 12.75
N LEU A 65 5.13 -13.52 13.94
CA LEU A 65 4.39 -14.77 14.12
C LEU A 65 3.05 -14.81 13.38
N HIS A 66 2.30 -13.71 13.36
CA HIS A 66 0.99 -13.67 12.68
C HIS A 66 1.09 -13.59 11.16
N LEU A 67 2.27 -13.33 10.58
CA LEU A 67 2.50 -13.37 9.14
C LEU A 67 2.96 -14.75 8.65
N LYS A 68 3.26 -15.70 9.57
CA LYS A 68 3.64 -17.07 9.19
C LYS A 68 2.57 -17.78 8.35
N THR A 69 1.30 -17.46 8.55
CA THR A 69 0.19 -18.02 7.76
C THR A 69 0.25 -17.62 6.28
N LEU A 70 0.93 -16.53 5.93
CA LEU A 70 1.16 -16.10 4.56
C LEU A 70 2.33 -16.82 3.88
N GLN A 71 3.18 -17.55 4.63
CA GLN A 71 4.21 -18.39 4.03
C GLN A 71 3.54 -19.54 3.29
N GLN A 72 3.58 -19.49 1.97
CA GLN A 72 3.24 -20.65 1.17
C GLN A 72 4.31 -21.73 1.41
N PRO A 73 3.92 -23.02 1.50
CA PRO A 73 4.89 -24.09 1.52
C PRO A 73 5.74 -23.98 0.25
N LEU A 74 7.06 -24.04 0.42
CA LEU A 74 8.01 -24.05 -0.68
C LEU A 74 7.64 -25.23 -1.60
N ARG A 75 7.00 -24.95 -2.74
CA ARG A 75 6.82 -25.97 -3.79
C ARG A 75 8.20 -26.25 -4.35
N ARG A 76 8.78 -27.37 -3.93
CA ARG A 76 9.93 -27.96 -4.62
C ARG A 76 9.45 -28.37 -6.01
N ALA A 77 10.07 -27.79 -7.04
CA ALA A 77 9.99 -28.29 -8.40
C ALA A 77 10.86 -29.55 -8.53
#